data_AF-A0A6N9PPN3-F1
#
_entry.id   AF-A0A6N9PPN3-F1
#
_cell.length_a   1.000
_cell.length_b   1.000
_cell.length_c   1.000
_cell.angle_alpha   90.00
_cell.angle_beta   90.00
_cell.angle_gamma   90.00
#
_symmetry.space_group_name_H-M   'P 1'
#
loop_
_entity.id
_entity.type
_entity.pdbx_description
1 polymer ?
#
loop_
_entity_poly.entity_id
_entity_poly.type
_entity_poly.pdbx_seq_one_letter_code
_entity_poly.pdbx_strand_id
1 'polypeptide(L)'
;MAHTDAAFSKRVEEYLDRGFDRRSAEYFASGRKRIAAVKANDDFSLTISFDSQETRLLDCKPFLKPGTVFAPFLDLERFKKVYVDSEHCIAWDINPEIDSEKVWSNKVELCPDACYMDSQPI
;
A
#
# COMPACT_ATOMS: atom_id res chain seq x y z
N MET A 1 24.06 -4.69 -19.49
CA MET A 1 23.17 -5.61 -20.22
C MET A 1 21.91 -4.85 -20.61
N ALA A 2 21.70 -4.60 -21.90
CA ALA A 2 20.63 -3.76 -22.44
C ALA A 2 19.54 -4.63 -23.09
N HIS A 3 18.82 -5.40 -22.28
CA HIS A 3 17.70 -6.25 -22.73
C HIS A 3 16.36 -5.89 -22.07
N THR A 4 16.22 -4.68 -21.54
CA THR A 4 15.10 -4.29 -20.68
C THR A 4 13.94 -3.58 -21.38
N ASP A 5 14.12 -2.93 -22.54
CA ASP A 5 13.08 -2.04 -23.09
C ASP A 5 11.99 -2.75 -23.92
N ALA A 6 12.34 -3.69 -24.80
CA ALA A 6 11.36 -4.32 -25.69
C ALA A 6 10.40 -5.26 -24.93
N ALA A 7 10.93 -6.03 -23.96
CA ALA A 7 10.13 -6.94 -23.16
C ALA A 7 9.22 -6.20 -22.16
N PHE A 8 9.68 -5.09 -21.60
CA PHE A 8 8.86 -4.23 -20.75
C PHE A 8 7.73 -3.58 -21.57
N SER A 9 8.06 -2.98 -22.71
CA SER A 9 7.07 -2.32 -23.59
C SER A 9 5.97 -3.30 -24.02
N LYS A 10 6.35 -4.52 -24.40
CA LYS A 10 5.38 -5.57 -24.74
C LYS A 10 4.44 -5.90 -23.57
N ARG A 11 4.97 -6.05 -22.35
CA ARG A 11 4.12 -6.30 -21.16
C ARG A 11 3.20 -5.12 -20.87
N VAL A 12 3.66 -3.88 -21.06
CA VAL A 12 2.80 -2.69 -20.91
C VAL A 12 1.65 -2.72 -21.92
N GLU A 13 1.94 -3.01 -23.18
CA GLU A 13 0.92 -3.16 -24.23
C GLU A 13 -0.10 -4.24 -23.87
N GLU A 14 0.33 -5.40 -23.38
CA GLU A 14 -0.55 -6.47 -22.92
C GLU A 14 -1.53 -6.02 -21.82
N TYR A 15 -1.11 -5.15 -20.89
CA TYR A 15 -2.02 -4.60 -19.86
C TYR A 15 -2.93 -3.50 -20.42
N LEU A 16 -2.44 -2.67 -21.35
CA LEU A 16 -3.26 -1.66 -22.01
C LEU A 16 -4.39 -2.31 -22.83
N ASP A 17 -4.10 -3.37 -23.57
CA ASP A 17 -5.08 -4.14 -24.35
C ASP A 17 -6.14 -4.80 -23.45
N ARG A 18 -5.81 -5.04 -22.18
CA ARG A 18 -6.75 -5.53 -21.15
C ARG A 18 -7.59 -4.42 -20.51
N GLY A 19 -7.39 -3.16 -20.91
CA GLY A 19 -8.16 -2.00 -20.46
C GLY A 19 -7.61 -1.29 -19.22
N PHE A 20 -6.36 -1.58 -18.81
CA PHE A 20 -5.71 -0.82 -17.74
C PHE A 20 -5.32 0.57 -18.25
N ASP A 21 -5.32 1.57 -17.36
CA ASP A 21 -4.67 2.84 -17.68
C ASP A 21 -3.14 2.67 -17.72
N ARG A 22 -2.45 3.64 -18.33
CA ARG A 22 -1.00 3.58 -18.55
C ARG A 22 -0.21 3.43 -17.25
N ARG A 23 -0.60 4.12 -16.16
CA ARG A 23 0.11 4.10 -14.88
C ARG A 23 0.00 2.70 -14.25
N SER A 24 -1.20 2.12 -14.23
CA SER A 24 -1.37 0.75 -13.75
C SER A 24 -0.69 -0.28 -14.66
N ALA A 25 -0.74 -0.12 -15.98
CA ALA A 25 -0.07 -1.00 -16.93
C ALA A 25 1.46 -1.04 -16.72
N GLU A 26 2.09 0.13 -16.56
CA GLU A 26 3.52 0.24 -16.27
C GLU A 26 3.89 -0.37 -14.92
N TYR A 27 3.06 -0.16 -13.89
CA TYR A 27 3.23 -0.78 -12.58
C TYR A 27 3.26 -2.32 -12.70
N PHE A 28 2.20 -2.93 -13.25
CA PHE A 28 2.11 -4.39 -13.33
C PHE A 28 3.14 -4.99 -14.30
N ALA A 29 3.51 -4.29 -15.37
CA ALA A 29 4.59 -4.70 -16.29
C ALA A 29 5.97 -4.69 -15.64
N SER A 30 6.17 -3.86 -14.60
CA SER A 30 7.39 -3.80 -13.78
C SER A 30 7.41 -4.85 -12.65
N GLY A 31 6.32 -5.62 -12.49
CA GLY A 31 6.12 -6.57 -11.41
C GLY A 31 5.56 -5.91 -10.14
N ARG A 32 4.71 -6.64 -9.43
CA ARG A 32 4.14 -6.21 -8.15
C ARG A 32 5.25 -6.01 -7.12
N LYS A 33 5.06 -5.02 -6.24
CA LYS A 33 6.03 -4.61 -5.23
C LYS A 33 5.52 -5.05 -3.86
N ARG A 34 6.34 -5.76 -3.10
CA ARG A 34 5.93 -6.28 -1.80
C ARG A 34 6.35 -5.31 -0.71
N ILE A 35 5.44 -5.04 0.22
CA ILE A 35 5.75 -4.20 1.38
C ILE A 35 6.62 -5.00 2.35
N ALA A 36 7.79 -4.45 2.67
CA ALA A 36 8.75 -5.03 3.58
C ALA A 36 8.67 -4.41 4.98
N ALA A 37 8.39 -3.10 5.06
CA ALA A 37 8.22 -2.40 6.32
C ALA A 37 7.33 -1.17 6.17
N VAL A 38 6.74 -0.72 7.27
CA VAL A 38 5.96 0.51 7.36
C VAL A 38 6.30 1.25 8.64
N LYS A 39 6.34 2.57 8.56
CA LYS A 39 6.47 3.48 9.71
C LYS A 39 5.45 4.61 9.59
N ALA A 40 4.65 4.82 10.63
CA ALA A 40 3.79 5.98 10.73
C ALA A 40 4.57 7.25 11.10
N ASN A 41 4.18 8.37 10.48
CA ASN A 41 4.68 9.71 10.79
C ASN A 41 3.61 10.51 11.57
N ASP A 42 4.03 11.59 12.23
CA ASP A 42 3.16 12.42 13.08
C ASP A 42 2.13 13.25 12.30
N ASP A 43 2.23 13.28 10.97
CA ASP A 43 1.36 14.05 10.08
C ASP A 43 0.34 13.17 9.33
N PHE A 44 0.10 11.95 9.80
CA PHE A 44 -0.75 10.93 9.16
C PHE A 44 -0.26 10.47 7.78
N SER A 45 1.03 10.59 7.51
CA SER A 45 1.67 9.88 6.40
C SER A 45 2.31 8.56 6.86
N LEU A 46 2.53 7.65 5.91
CA LEU A 46 3.30 6.43 6.11
C LEU A 46 4.55 6.45 5.25
N THR A 47 5.68 6.13 5.87
CA THR A 47 6.91 5.77 5.15
C THR A 47 6.90 4.26 4.94
N ILE A 48 6.86 3.83 3.67
CA ILE A 48 6.72 2.43 3.25
C ILE A 48 8.02 2.00 2.58
N SER A 49 8.63 0.92 3.06
CA SER A 49 9.77 0.28 2.41
C SER A 49 9.31 -0.95 1.65
N PHE A 50 9.70 -1.07 0.38
CA PHE A 50 9.39 -2.19 -0.48
C PHE A 50 10.58 -3.15 -0.60
N ASP A 51 10.31 -4.39 -0.99
CA ASP A 51 11.34 -5.39 -1.29
C ASP A 51 12.25 -5.01 -2.47
N SER A 52 11.81 -4.07 -3.32
CA SER A 52 12.64 -3.42 -4.34
C SER A 52 13.68 -2.44 -3.77
N GLN A 53 13.77 -2.30 -2.44
CA GLN A 53 14.59 -1.30 -1.72
C GLN A 53 14.10 0.15 -1.90
N GLU A 54 13.04 0.37 -2.66
CA GLU A 54 12.38 1.67 -2.74
C GLU A 54 11.73 2.02 -1.41
N THR A 55 11.87 3.28 -1.01
CA THR A 55 11.11 3.88 0.09
C THR A 55 10.20 4.95 -0.46
N ARG A 56 8.94 4.94 -0.02
CA ARG A 56 7.90 5.84 -0.53
C ARG A 56 7.06 6.41 0.61
N LEU A 57 6.53 7.61 0.41
CA LEU A 57 5.66 8.32 1.33
C LEU A 57 4.20 8.24 0.85
N LEU A 58 3.31 7.70 1.66
CA LEU A 58 1.86 7.68 1.41
C LEU A 58 1.16 8.68 2.33
N ASP A 59 0.46 9.67 1.77
CA ASP A 59 -0.45 10.53 2.54
C ASP A 59 -1.77 9.80 2.79
N CYS A 60 -2.10 9.56 4.07
CA CYS A 60 -3.32 8.83 4.44
C CYS A 60 -4.53 9.74 4.68
N LYS A 61 -4.34 11.07 4.76
CA LYS A 61 -5.43 12.04 4.98
C LYS A 61 -6.60 11.91 4.00
N PRO A 62 -6.40 11.58 2.70
CA PRO A 62 -7.52 11.43 1.77
C PRO A 62 -8.56 10.38 2.19
N PHE A 63 -8.18 9.35 2.94
CA PHE A 63 -9.09 8.27 3.39
C PHE A 63 -9.32 8.22 4.90
N LEU A 64 -8.50 8.90 5.71
CA LEU A 64 -8.75 9.14 7.14
C LEU A 64 -9.84 10.18 7.33
N LYS A 65 -11.10 9.74 7.31
CA LYS A 65 -12.29 10.60 7.40
C LYS A 65 -13.36 9.99 8.32
N PRO A 66 -14.18 10.80 9.00
CA PRO A 66 -15.35 10.30 9.72
C PRO A 66 -16.27 9.51 8.77
N GLY A 67 -16.87 8.42 9.28
CA GLY A 67 -17.79 7.58 8.51
C GLY A 67 -17.12 6.60 7.55
N THR A 68 -15.79 6.51 7.52
CA THR A 68 -15.05 5.45 6.80
C THR A 68 -14.58 4.37 7.77
N VAL A 69 -14.16 3.22 7.25
CA VAL A 69 -13.51 2.15 8.04
C VAL A 69 -12.22 2.63 8.72
N PHE A 70 -11.63 3.73 8.24
CA PHE A 70 -10.41 4.33 8.81
C PHE A 70 -10.69 5.36 9.90
N ALA A 71 -11.95 5.69 10.19
CA ALA A 71 -12.32 6.67 11.21
C ALA A 71 -11.66 6.44 12.59
N PRO A 72 -11.47 5.19 13.08
CA PRO A 72 -10.78 4.95 14.35
C PRO A 72 -9.32 5.46 14.38
N PHE A 73 -8.67 5.59 13.21
CA PHE A 73 -7.28 6.01 13.08
C PHE A 73 -7.13 7.51 12.83
N LEU A 74 -8.21 8.29 12.98
CA LEU A 74 -8.11 9.75 13.16
C LEU A 74 -7.41 10.12 14.48
N ASP A 75 -7.37 9.18 15.42
CA ASP A 75 -6.52 9.23 16.60
C ASP A 75 -5.09 8.81 16.21
N LEU A 76 -4.12 9.72 16.40
CA LEU A 76 -2.73 9.50 16.02
C LEU A 76 -2.08 8.31 16.75
N GLU A 77 -2.42 8.07 18.01
CA GLU A 77 -1.87 6.96 18.79
C GLU A 77 -2.40 5.62 18.28
N ARG A 78 -3.63 5.60 17.77
CA ARG A 78 -4.17 4.42 17.05
C ARG A 78 -3.55 4.28 15.67
N PHE A 79 -3.38 5.36 14.92
CA PHE A 79 -2.71 5.34 13.62
C PHE A 79 -1.27 4.83 13.69
N LYS A 80 -0.54 5.16 14.76
CA LYS A 80 0.84 4.71 14.96
C LYS A 80 0.99 3.21 15.21
N LYS A 81 -0.10 2.49 15.50
CA LYS A 81 -0.11 1.03 15.65
C LYS A 81 -0.13 0.26 14.33
N VAL A 82 0.11 0.95 13.22
CA VAL A 82 0.25 0.35 11.90
C VAL A 82 1.28 -0.78 11.90
N TYR A 83 1.00 -1.86 11.18
CA TYR A 83 1.92 -2.97 11.00
C TYR A 83 1.86 -3.52 9.57
N VAL A 84 2.87 -4.33 9.21
CA VAL A 84 2.82 -5.19 8.01
C VAL A 84 2.37 -6.57 8.47
N ASP A 85 1.31 -7.10 7.88
CA ASP A 85 0.80 -8.43 8.22
C ASP A 85 1.53 -9.56 7.48
N SER A 86 1.05 -10.79 7.68
CA SER A 86 1.59 -12.00 7.05
C SER A 86 1.37 -12.07 5.52
N GLU A 87 0.43 -11.28 4.99
CA GLU A 87 0.13 -11.17 3.56
C GLU A 87 0.82 -9.97 2.89
N HIS A 88 1.67 -9.26 3.64
CA HIS A 88 2.39 -8.07 3.22
C HIS A 88 1.48 -6.86 2.92
N CYS A 89 0.33 -6.78 3.57
CA CYS A 89 -0.53 -5.61 3.59
C CYS A 89 -0.15 -4.69 4.76
N ILE A 90 -0.39 -3.39 4.58
CA ILE A 90 -0.35 -2.44 5.70
C ILE A 90 -1.70 -2.52 6.42
N ALA A 91 -1.66 -2.81 7.71
CA ALA A 91 -2.85 -3.08 8.49
C ALA A 91 -2.85 -2.37 9.85
N TRP A 92 -4.05 -2.25 10.39
CA TRP A 92 -4.34 -1.83 11.75
C TRP A 92 -5.44 -2.69 12.36
N ASP A 93 -5.39 -2.83 13.67
CA ASP A 93 -6.49 -3.39 14.47
C ASP A 93 -7.33 -2.26 15.07
N ILE A 94 -8.65 -2.35 14.93
CA ILE A 94 -9.60 -1.38 15.50
C ILE A 94 -9.57 -1.48 17.03
N ASN A 95 -9.60 -2.70 17.56
CA ASN A 95 -9.40 -3.02 18.96
C ASN A 95 -8.21 -4.00 19.11
N PRO A 96 -7.10 -3.60 19.77
CA PRO A 96 -5.93 -4.46 19.94
C PRO A 96 -6.16 -5.67 20.87
N GLU A 97 -7.27 -5.72 21.60
CA GLU A 97 -7.62 -6.86 22.45
C GLU A 97 -8.37 -7.97 21.68
N ILE A 98 -8.75 -7.71 20.42
CA ILE A 98 -9.45 -8.65 19.56
C ILE A 98 -8.46 -9.25 18.57
N ASP A 99 -8.46 -10.58 18.48
CA ASP A 99 -7.67 -11.32 17.50
C ASP A 99 -8.26 -11.15 16.09
N SER A 100 -7.61 -10.32 15.28
CA SER A 100 -8.00 -9.99 13.90
C SER A 100 -7.98 -11.17 12.94
N GLU A 101 -7.24 -12.25 13.25
CA GLU A 101 -7.25 -13.49 12.45
C GLU A 101 -8.54 -14.29 12.66
N LYS A 102 -9.22 -14.07 13.80
CA LYS A 102 -10.51 -14.68 14.12
C LYS A 102 -11.69 -13.78 13.80
N VAL A 103 -11.52 -12.46 13.99
CA VAL A 103 -12.56 -11.45 13.80
C VAL A 103 -12.13 -10.50 12.71
N TRP A 104 -12.39 -10.88 11.46
CA TRP A 104 -11.99 -10.10 10.28
C TRP A 104 -12.42 -8.63 10.35
N SER A 105 -13.61 -8.34 10.88
CA SER A 105 -14.14 -6.97 10.97
C SER A 105 -13.35 -6.07 11.94
N ASN A 106 -12.42 -6.62 12.72
CA ASN A 106 -11.50 -5.85 13.56
C ASN A 106 -10.29 -5.31 12.79
N LYS A 107 -9.98 -5.88 11.62
CA LYS A 107 -8.83 -5.52 10.82
C LYS A 107 -9.21 -4.54 9.73
N VAL A 108 -8.40 -3.51 9.56
CA VAL A 108 -8.47 -2.60 8.41
C VAL A 108 -7.12 -2.62 7.72
N GLU A 109 -7.12 -2.87 6.42
CA GLU A 109 -5.89 -3.01 5.63
C GLU A 109 -5.92 -2.17 4.35
N LEU A 110 -4.73 -1.88 3.83
CA LEU A 110 -4.52 -1.23 2.55
C LEU A 110 -3.95 -2.21 1.54
N CYS A 111 -4.50 -2.17 0.32
CA CYS A 111 -4.00 -2.95 -0.81
C CYS A 111 -2.54 -2.57 -1.13
N PRO A 112 -1.59 -3.54 -1.18
CA PRO A 112 -0.18 -3.25 -1.46
C PRO A 112 0.06 -2.55 -2.80
N ASP A 113 -0.71 -2.91 -3.82
CA ASP A 113 -0.59 -2.30 -5.15
C ASP A 113 -0.99 -0.81 -5.11
N ALA A 114 -2.09 -0.50 -4.39
CA ALA A 114 -2.53 0.88 -4.18
C ALA A 114 -1.50 1.68 -3.36
N CYS A 115 -0.96 1.09 -2.28
CA CYS A 115 0.10 1.70 -1.49
C CYS A 115 1.30 2.11 -2.33
N TYR A 116 1.75 1.26 -3.27
CA TYR A 116 2.86 1.62 -4.15
C TYR A 116 2.46 2.70 -5.16
N MET A 117 1.32 2.52 -5.83
CA MET A 117 0.88 3.44 -6.86
C MET A 117 0.68 4.85 -6.28
N ASP A 118 -0.05 4.98 -5.18
CA ASP A 118 -0.50 6.27 -4.62
C ASP A 118 0.52 6.97 -3.72
N SER A 119 1.58 6.27 -3.31
CA SER A 119 2.71 6.88 -2.61
C SER A 119 3.68 7.58 -3.59
N GLN A 120 4.54 8.44 -3.06
CA GLN A 120 5.60 9.13 -3.81
C GLN A 120 6.99 8.66 -3.36
N PRO A 121 7.98 8.50 -4.27
CA PRO A 121 9.37 8.23 -3.87
C PRO A 121 9.91 9.29 -2.91
N ILE A 122 10.77 8.87 -1.97
CA ILE A 122 11.55 9.75 -1.08
C ILE A 122 13.01 9.81 -1.53
#